data_AF-A0A3C0U3A5-F1
#
_entry.id   AF-A0A3C0U3A5-F1
#
_cell.length_a   1.000
_cell.length_b   1.000
_cell.length_c   1.000
_cell.angle_alpha   90.00
_cell.angle_beta   90.00
_cell.angle_gamma   90.00
#
_symmetry.space_group_name_H-M   'P 1'
#
loop_
_entity.id
_entity.type
_entity.pdbx_description
1 polymer ?
#
loop_
_entity_poly.entity_id
_entity_poly.type
_entity_poly.pdbx_seq_one_letter_code
_entity_poly.pdbx_strand_id
1 'polypeptide(L)'
;MAAKTAAKTDAKTKKSAAKSKGTLVIVESPAKAKTIEHYLGAGYKVKASMGHLIDLPKSRLAIDVAHDFQPEYITVRGRAKLLKELQKDAKNAGQILLASDNDREGEAIAW
;
A
#
# COMPACT_ATOMS: atom_id res chain seq x y z
N MET A 1 -63.31 22.55 -13.40
CA MET A 1 -62.35 21.76 -12.61
C MET A 1 -61.14 21.47 -13.48
N ALA A 2 -59.98 22.00 -13.11
CA ALA A 2 -58.82 22.18 -13.96
C ALA A 2 -57.87 20.97 -14.01
N ALA A 3 -57.40 20.69 -15.23
CA ALA A 3 -56.07 20.27 -15.69
C ALA A 3 -55.19 19.27 -14.90
N LYS A 4 -54.68 18.28 -15.68
CA LYS A 4 -53.31 17.70 -15.76
C LYS A 4 -52.50 17.61 -14.44
N THR A 5 -51.80 16.53 -14.12
CA THR A 5 -50.71 15.93 -14.92
C THR A 5 -50.23 14.64 -14.26
N ALA A 6 -49.82 13.66 -15.08
CA ALA A 6 -49.09 12.48 -14.66
C ALA A 6 -47.69 12.83 -14.14
N ALA A 7 -47.28 12.21 -13.03
CA ALA A 7 -45.89 12.19 -12.58
C ALA A 7 -45.46 10.73 -12.41
N LYS A 8 -44.81 10.19 -13.46
CA LYS A 8 -43.88 9.08 -13.32
C LYS A 8 -42.72 9.59 -12.48
N THR A 9 -42.57 9.07 -11.27
CA THR A 9 -41.31 9.19 -10.53
C THR A 9 -40.50 7.93 -10.81
N ASP A 10 -39.64 8.05 -11.83
CA ASP A 10 -38.55 7.12 -12.08
C ASP A 10 -37.65 7.10 -10.84
N ALA A 11 -37.86 6.10 -9.98
CA ALA A 11 -36.94 5.75 -8.91
C ALA A 11 -35.64 5.27 -9.56
N LYS A 12 -34.74 6.23 -9.80
CA LYS A 12 -33.39 6.02 -10.31
C LYS A 12 -32.61 5.23 -9.26
N THR A 13 -32.68 3.91 -9.34
CA THR A 13 -31.91 2.96 -8.53
C THR A 13 -30.43 3.20 -8.80
N LYS A 14 -29.78 4.08 -8.02
CA LYS A 14 -28.32 4.12 -7.91
C LYS A 14 -27.88 2.83 -7.22
N LYS A 15 -27.73 1.75 -8.00
CA LYS A 15 -26.86 0.63 -7.60
C LYS A 15 -25.45 1.19 -7.47
N SER A 16 -25.05 1.59 -6.27
CA SER A 16 -23.64 1.66 -5.92
C SER A 16 -23.13 0.23 -5.89
N ALA A 17 -22.70 -0.29 -7.04
CA ALA A 17 -21.89 -1.49 -7.08
C ALA A 17 -20.72 -1.22 -6.13
N ALA A 18 -20.64 -1.99 -5.04
CA ALA A 18 -19.52 -1.92 -4.11
C ALA A 18 -18.25 -2.12 -4.94
N LYS A 19 -17.49 -1.05 -5.16
CA LYS A 19 -16.24 -1.09 -5.90
C LYS A 19 -15.34 -2.02 -5.10
N SER A 20 -15.10 -3.24 -5.59
CA SER A 20 -14.22 -4.20 -4.94
C SER A 20 -12.91 -3.50 -4.65
N LYS A 21 -12.54 -3.39 -3.38
CA LYS A 21 -11.28 -2.74 -3.02
C LYS A 21 -10.15 -3.50 -3.74
N GLY A 22 -9.39 -2.80 -4.57
CA GLY A 22 -8.30 -3.41 -5.34
C GLY A 22 -7.17 -3.93 -4.45
N THR A 23 -6.30 -4.75 -5.02
CA THR A 23 -5.15 -5.33 -4.31
C THR A 23 -3.93 -4.43 -4.46
N LEU A 24 -3.29 -4.07 -3.34
CA LEU A 24 -2.01 -3.35 -3.35
C LEU A 24 -0.88 -4.38 -3.37
N VAL A 25 0.05 -4.24 -4.30
CA VAL A 25 1.28 -5.04 -4.36
C VAL A 25 2.46 -4.11 -4.08
N ILE A 26 3.25 -4.42 -3.07
CA ILE A 26 4.44 -3.65 -2.71
C ILE A 26 5.67 -4.47 -3.11
N VAL A 27 6.52 -3.86 -3.93
CA VAL A 27 7.81 -4.41 -4.36
C VAL A 27 8.93 -3.50 -3.92
N GLU A 28 10.16 -3.98 -4.01
CA GLU A 28 11.31 -3.18 -3.59
C GLU A 28 11.73 -2.11 -4.61
N SER A 29 11.78 -2.46 -5.90
CA SER A 29 12.36 -1.62 -6.95
C SER A 29 11.34 -1.12 -7.99
N PRO A 30 11.53 0.07 -8.57
CA PRO A 30 10.65 0.61 -9.60
C PRO A 30 10.57 -0.24 -10.87
N ALA A 31 11.67 -0.93 -11.21
CA ALA A 31 11.73 -1.82 -12.36
C ALA A 31 10.79 -3.01 -12.16
N LYS A 32 10.87 -3.68 -11.00
CA LYS A 32 9.95 -4.77 -10.62
C LYS A 32 8.51 -4.29 -10.64
N ALA A 33 8.25 -3.07 -10.16
CA ALA A 33 6.89 -2.52 -10.13
C ALA A 33 6.28 -2.41 -11.52
N LYS A 34 7.02 -1.83 -12.49
CA LYS A 34 6.55 -1.70 -13.88
C LYS A 34 6.29 -3.06 -14.53
N THR A 35 7.18 -4.02 -14.31
CA THR A 35 7.05 -5.38 -14.88
C THR A 35 5.84 -6.11 -14.31
N ILE A 36 5.66 -6.10 -12.98
CA ILE A 36 4.54 -6.77 -12.33
C ILE A 36 3.21 -6.08 -12.64
N GLU A 37 3.19 -4.75 -12.71
CA GLU A 37 1.99 -3.99 -13.10
C GLU A 37 1.52 -4.36 -14.51
N HIS A 38 2.45 -4.56 -15.45
CA HIS A 38 2.15 -5.05 -16.80
C HIS A 38 1.51 -6.44 -16.79
N TYR A 39 2.00 -7.36 -15.95
CA TYR A 39 1.47 -8.72 -15.87
C TYR A 39 0.12 -8.83 -15.16
N LEU A 40 -0.09 -8.08 -14.08
CA LEU A 40 -1.30 -8.19 -13.26
C LEU A 40 -2.50 -7.43 -13.83
N GLY A 41 -2.25 -6.27 -14.45
CA GLY A 41 -3.30 -5.47 -15.08
C GLY A 41 -4.32 -4.87 -14.10
N ALA A 42 -5.57 -4.74 -14.56
CA ALA A 42 -6.61 -4.02 -13.83
C ALA A 42 -7.00 -4.72 -12.51
N GLY A 43 -7.21 -3.92 -11.46
CA GLY A 43 -7.58 -4.41 -10.12
C GLY A 43 -6.40 -4.52 -9.15
N TYR A 44 -5.16 -4.45 -9.67
CA TYR A 44 -3.95 -4.35 -8.88
C TYR A 44 -3.38 -2.94 -8.95
N LYS A 45 -2.83 -2.49 -7.82
CA LYS A 45 -2.04 -1.28 -7.72
C LYS A 45 -0.65 -1.68 -7.26
N VAL A 46 0.36 -1.47 -8.09
CA VAL A 46 1.74 -1.87 -7.76
C VAL A 46 2.54 -0.64 -7.32
N LYS A 47 3.26 -0.74 -6.20
CA LYS A 47 4.08 0.35 -5.63
C LYS A 47 5.46 -0.15 -5.25
N ALA A 48 6.47 0.70 -5.42
CA ALA A 48 7.83 0.41 -5.01
C ALA A 48 8.15 1.07 -3.64
N SER A 49 8.74 0.32 -2.72
CA SER A 49 9.28 0.84 -1.44
C SER A 49 10.59 1.60 -1.62
N MET A 50 11.25 1.43 -2.77
CA MET A 50 12.57 1.99 -3.08
C MET A 50 13.66 1.49 -2.12
N GLY A 51 13.61 0.18 -1.79
CA GLY A 51 14.46 -0.45 -0.77
C GLY A 51 13.88 -0.35 0.64
N HIS A 52 14.76 -0.25 1.63
CA HIS A 52 14.42 -0.16 3.04
C HIS A 52 13.69 1.15 3.39
N LEU A 53 12.59 1.03 4.14
CA LEU A 53 11.85 2.16 4.72
C LEU A 53 12.28 2.48 6.16
N ILE A 54 12.78 1.46 6.87
CA ILE A 54 13.26 1.52 8.25
C ILE A 54 14.71 1.05 8.31
N ASP A 55 15.49 1.62 9.20
CA ASP A 55 16.91 1.28 9.40
C ASP A 55 17.33 1.65 10.84
N LEU A 56 18.50 1.23 11.27
CA LEU A 56 19.10 1.64 12.53
C LEU A 56 19.56 3.12 12.48
N PRO A 57 19.43 3.86 13.58
CA PRO A 57 20.08 5.16 13.76
C PRO A 57 21.58 5.13 13.43
N LYS A 58 22.00 5.92 12.44
CA LYS A 58 23.41 5.96 12.00
C LYS A 58 24.40 6.52 13.03
N SER A 59 23.91 7.29 14.00
CA SER A 59 24.75 8.07 14.92
C SER A 59 24.93 7.44 16.30
N ARG A 60 24.32 6.29 16.59
CA ARG A 60 24.45 5.61 17.88
C ARG A 60 24.32 4.10 17.76
N LEU A 61 24.83 3.37 18.76
CA LEU A 61 24.63 1.93 18.90
C LEU A 61 23.16 1.68 19.28
N ALA A 62 22.33 1.46 18.27
CA ALA A 62 20.88 1.31 18.38
C ALA A 62 20.45 -0.12 18.70
N ILE A 63 21.27 -0.84 19.46
CA ILE A 63 21.05 -2.24 19.85
C ILE A 63 21.19 -2.29 21.36
N ASP A 64 20.14 -2.73 22.04
CA ASP A 64 20.15 -2.91 23.47
C ASP A 64 20.76 -4.25 23.86
N VAL A 65 22.05 -4.24 24.21
CA VAL A 65 22.81 -5.45 24.58
C VAL A 65 22.33 -6.04 25.91
N ALA A 66 21.68 -5.26 26.77
CA ALA A 66 21.17 -5.74 28.06
C ALA A 66 19.80 -6.44 27.93
N HIS A 67 19.04 -6.12 26.88
CA HIS A 67 17.69 -6.64 26.65
C HIS A 67 17.63 -7.42 25.33
N ASP A 68 18.26 -8.61 25.30
CA ASP A 68 18.20 -9.56 24.18
C ASP A 68 18.53 -8.99 22.79
N PHE A 69 19.45 -8.02 22.73
CA PHE A 69 19.86 -7.35 21.49
C PHE A 69 18.72 -6.66 20.74
N GLN A 70 17.74 -6.10 21.46
CA GLN A 70 16.61 -5.41 20.84
C GLN A 70 17.09 -4.23 19.97
N PRO A 71 16.75 -4.21 18.67
CA PRO A 71 17.11 -3.12 17.77
C PRO A 71 16.10 -1.97 17.87
N GLU A 72 16.60 -0.73 17.82
CA GLU A 72 15.78 0.45 17.60
C GLU A 72 15.77 0.81 16.12
N TYR A 73 14.60 0.69 15.49
CA TYR A 73 14.40 1.10 14.10
C TYR A 73 13.84 2.52 13.99
N ILE A 74 14.37 3.28 13.03
CA ILE A 74 13.88 4.60 12.65
C ILE A 74 13.52 4.61 11.16
N THR A 75 12.57 5.48 10.78
CA THR A 75 12.31 5.71 9.36
C THR A 75 13.51 6.39 8.70
N VAL A 76 13.95 5.86 7.56
CA VAL A 76 15.06 6.43 6.80
C VAL A 76 14.75 7.87 6.39
N ARG A 77 15.72 8.77 6.55
CA ARG A 77 15.58 10.20 6.18
C ARG A 77 15.15 10.34 4.72
N GLY A 78 14.14 11.18 4.47
CA GLY A 78 13.58 11.39 3.13
C GLY A 78 12.53 10.36 2.68
N ARG A 79 12.32 9.26 3.42
CA ARG A 79 11.29 8.24 3.10
C ARG A 79 9.92 8.49 3.75
N ALA A 80 9.80 9.48 4.62
CA ALA A 80 8.56 9.77 5.35
C ALA A 80 7.34 10.02 4.45
N LYS A 81 7.54 10.69 3.30
CA LYS A 81 6.45 10.93 2.33
C LYS A 81 5.99 9.62 1.69
N LEU A 82 6.93 8.78 1.26
CA LEU A 82 6.64 7.48 0.66
C LEU A 82 5.93 6.56 1.65
N LEU A 83 6.38 6.51 2.91
CA LEU A 83 5.72 5.75 3.96
C LEU A 83 4.26 6.17 4.14
N LYS A 84 3.98 7.47 4.19
CA LYS A 84 2.60 8.00 4.29
C LYS A 84 1.75 7.61 3.08
N GLU A 85 2.32 7.64 1.88
CA GLU A 85 1.63 7.23 0.66
C GLU A 85 1.31 5.73 0.65
N LEU A 86 2.26 4.88 1.03
CA LEU A 86 2.06 3.43 1.15
C LEU A 86 1.01 3.11 2.22
N GLN A 87 1.06 3.76 3.38
CA GLN A 87 0.04 3.61 4.43
C GLN A 87 -1.35 4.04 3.95
N LYS A 88 -1.44 5.13 3.18
CA LYS A 88 -2.72 5.58 2.59
C LYS A 88 -3.25 4.55 1.59
N ASP A 89 -2.39 4.02 0.73
CA ASP A 89 -2.77 3.03 -0.27
C ASP A 89 -3.20 1.71 0.39
N ALA A 90 -2.47 1.27 1.42
CA ALA A 90 -2.76 0.08 2.21
C ALA A 90 -4.15 0.16 2.87
N LYS A 91 -4.51 1.30 3.48
CA LYS A 91 -5.84 1.51 4.11
C LYS A 91 -6.99 1.44 3.12
N ASN A 92 -6.74 1.78 1.86
CA ASN A 92 -7.75 1.79 0.80
C ASN A 92 -7.83 0.46 0.03
N ALA A 93 -6.82 -0.39 0.14
CA ALA A 93 -6.77 -1.69 -0.50
C ALA A 93 -7.65 -2.73 0.22
N GLY A 94 -8.11 -3.73 -0.53
CA GLY A 94 -8.83 -4.88 0.02
C GLY A 94 -7.88 -5.96 0.53
N GLN A 95 -6.74 -6.09 -0.15
CA GLN A 95 -5.66 -7.01 0.17
C GLN A 95 -4.32 -6.31 -0.09
N ILE A 96 -3.31 -6.68 0.69
CA ILE A 96 -1.93 -6.20 0.54
C ILE A 96 -1.06 -7.43 0.30
N LEU A 97 -0.29 -7.40 -0.79
CA LEU A 97 0.69 -8.41 -1.14
C LEU A 97 2.08 -7.80 -1.06
N LEU A 98 2.97 -8.46 -0.31
CA LEU A 98 4.38 -8.10 -0.23
C LEU A 98 5.14 -9.00 -1.21
N ALA A 99 5.72 -8.40 -2.23
CA ALA A 99 6.42 -9.08 -3.32
C ALA A 99 7.88 -8.61 -3.34
N SER A 100 8.54 -8.74 -2.19
CA SER A 100 9.99 -8.61 -2.07
C SER A 100 10.70 -9.83 -2.66
N ASP A 101 12.03 -9.75 -2.77
CA ASP A 101 12.81 -10.88 -3.30
C ASP A 101 12.83 -12.04 -2.30
N ASN A 102 12.95 -13.27 -2.82
CA ASN A 102 12.93 -14.49 -2.01
C ASN A 102 14.30 -14.76 -1.37
N ASP A 103 14.81 -13.76 -0.66
CA ASP A 103 16.05 -13.82 0.10
C ASP A 103 15.87 -13.16 1.47
N ARG A 104 16.95 -13.22 2.28
CA ARG A 104 16.95 -12.67 3.64
C ARG A 104 16.68 -11.16 3.66
N GLU A 105 17.15 -10.42 2.66
CA GLU A 105 16.97 -8.98 2.60
C GLU A 105 15.52 -8.63 2.24
N GLY A 106 14.95 -9.33 1.26
CA GLY A 106 13.55 -9.18 0.89
C GLY A 106 12.59 -9.54 2.02
N GLU A 107 12.87 -10.58 2.81
CA GLU A 107 12.08 -10.93 3.99
C GLU A 107 12.15 -9.81 5.04
N ALA A 108 13.35 -9.27 5.30
CA ALA A 108 13.53 -8.16 6.24
C ALA A 108 12.81 -6.87 5.80
N ILE A 109 12.70 -6.63 4.49
CA ILE A 109 11.95 -5.48 3.93
C ILE A 109 10.42 -5.68 4.07
N ALA A 110 9.96 -6.93 4.02
CA ALA A 110 8.53 -7.26 4.11
C ALA A 110 8.00 -7.29 5.56
N TRP A 111 8.88 -7.48 6.54
CA TRP A 111 8.54 -7.60 7.96
C TRP A 111 7.91 -6.33 8.59
#